data_AF-A0A8I0L985-F1
#
_entry.id   AF-A0A8I0L985-F1
#
_cell.length_a   1.000
_cell.length_b   1.000
_cell.length_c   1.000
_cell.angle_alpha   90.00
_cell.angle_beta   90.00
_cell.angle_gamma   90.00
#
_symmetry.space_group_name_H-M   'P 1'
#
loop_
_entity.id
_entity.type
_entity.pdbx_description
1 polymer ?
#
loop_
_entity_poly.entity_id
_entity_poly.type
_entity_poly.pdbx_seq_one_letter_code
_entity_poly.pdbx_strand_id
1 'polypeptide(L)'
;KGCRIFVRKDFCIGSYTLLADNVSIYDHNHRFRDKKRPIARQGYSSAPVSIGSNCWLCTNVVVTKGSKIEDGVIVGANAVVNG
;
A
#
# COMPACT_ATOMS: atom_id res chain seq x y z
N LYS A 1 -5.90 -11.60 -10.11
CA LYS A 1 -5.08 -12.74 -9.65
C LYS A 1 -3.74 -12.21 -9.14
N GLY A 2 -3.24 -12.69 -7.99
CA GLY A 2 -1.93 -12.29 -7.46
C GLY A 2 -1.88 -10.99 -6.64
N CYS A 3 -3.02 -10.42 -6.26
CA CYS A 3 -3.04 -9.27 -5.35
C CYS A 3 -2.49 -9.67 -3.98
N ARG A 4 -1.77 -8.74 -3.34
CA ARG A 4 -1.09 -8.96 -2.06
C ARG A 4 -1.40 -7.81 -1.13
N ILE A 5 -1.92 -8.11 0.06
CA ILE A 5 -2.21 -7.12 1.09
C ILE A 5 -1.51 -7.59 2.36
N PHE A 6 -0.48 -6.87 2.79
CA PHE A 6 0.30 -7.20 3.98
C PHE A 6 0.16 -6.09 5.02
N VAL A 7 -0.51 -6.43 6.12
CA VAL A 7 -0.90 -5.49 7.17
C VAL A 7 -0.18 -5.81 8.48
N ARG A 8 0.38 -4.79 9.14
CA ARG A 8 0.98 -4.88 10.49
C ARG A 8 0.33 -3.95 11.51
N LYS A 9 -0.35 -2.90 11.06
CA LYS A 9 -1.02 -1.88 11.85
C LYS A 9 -2.50 -1.79 11.46
N ASP A 10 -2.81 -1.32 10.25
CA ASP A 10 -4.21 -1.09 9.84
C ASP A 10 -4.36 -0.91 8.32
N PHE A 11 -5.48 -1.35 7.78
CA PHE A 11 -5.86 -1.23 6.37
C PHE A 11 -7.39 -1.18 6.23
N CYS A 12 -7.89 -0.22 5.43
CA CYS A 12 -9.29 -0.18 5.03
C CYS A 12 -9.46 0.06 3.53
N ILE A 13 -10.54 -0.51 2.98
CA ILE A 13 -10.93 -0.36 1.58
C ILE A 13 -12.45 -0.17 1.48
N GLY A 14 -12.87 0.87 0.77
CA GLY A 14 -14.28 1.20 0.57
C GLY A 14 -15.00 0.28 -0.41
N SER A 15 -16.32 0.36 -0.40
CA SER A 15 -17.20 -0.45 -1.25
C SER A 15 -16.99 -0.17 -2.73
N TYR A 16 -17.23 -1.16 -3.59
CA TYR A 16 -17.13 -1.04 -5.05
C TYR A 16 -15.74 -0.65 -5.57
N THR A 17 -14.68 -0.79 -4.77
CA THR A 17 -13.31 -0.60 -5.24
C THR A 17 -12.76 -1.86 -5.92
N LEU A 18 -12.19 -1.67 -7.11
CA LEU A 18 -11.62 -2.72 -7.94
C LEU A 18 -10.10 -2.75 -7.84
N LEU A 19 -9.57 -3.96 -7.61
CA LEU A 19 -8.14 -4.25 -7.70
C LEU A 19 -7.89 -5.14 -8.92
N ALA A 20 -7.12 -4.66 -9.89
CA ALA A 20 -6.68 -5.44 -11.02
C ALA A 20 -5.55 -6.42 -10.62
N ASP A 21 -4.95 -7.11 -11.58
CA ASP A 21 -3.94 -8.13 -11.30
C ASP A 21 -2.70 -7.57 -10.60
N ASN A 22 -2.16 -8.35 -9.65
CA ASN A 22 -0.91 -8.06 -8.94
C ASN A 22 -0.84 -6.68 -8.23
N VAL A 23 -1.97 -6.09 -7.85
CA VAL A 23 -1.97 -4.93 -6.94
C VAL A 23 -1.37 -5.35 -5.60
N SER A 24 -0.40 -4.58 -5.11
CA SER A 24 0.33 -4.88 -3.87
C SER A 24 0.21 -3.74 -2.87
N ILE A 25 -0.28 -4.02 -1.67
CA ILE A 25 -0.58 -3.03 -0.63
C ILE A 25 0.21 -3.39 0.63
N TYR A 26 0.94 -2.41 1.16
CA TYR A 26 1.78 -2.55 2.35
C TYR A 26 1.58 -1.37 3.29
N ASP A 27 1.19 -1.63 4.54
CA ASP A 27 1.05 -0.60 5.59
C ASP A 27 2.34 -0.39 6.40
N HIS A 28 3.44 -1.01 5.97
CA HIS A 28 4.72 -0.97 6.65
C HIS A 28 5.90 -1.00 5.68
N ASN A 29 7.04 -0.54 6.17
CA ASN A 29 8.33 -0.63 5.50
C ASN A 29 9.43 -0.92 6.53
N HIS A 30 10.56 -1.48 6.12
CA HIS A 30 11.72 -1.61 6.99
C HIS A 30 12.20 -0.23 7.46
N ARG A 31 12.67 -0.16 8.71
CA ARG A 31 13.47 0.99 9.16
C ARG A 31 14.85 0.90 8.50
N PHE A 32 15.36 2.02 8.02
CA PHE A 32 16.64 2.06 7.29
C PHE A 32 17.55 3.23 7.73
N ARG A 33 17.16 4.01 8.75
CA ARG A 33 17.88 5.21 9.18
C ARG A 33 19.12 4.90 10.03
N ASP A 34 19.19 3.74 10.67
CA ASP A 34 20.34 3.36 11.51
C ASP A 34 21.47 2.79 10.65
N LYS A 35 22.49 3.60 10.36
CA LYS A 35 23.62 3.19 9.52
C LYS A 35 24.54 2.15 10.18
N LYS A 36 24.40 1.88 11.49
CA LYS A 36 25.26 0.93 12.23
C LYS A 36 24.71 -0.49 12.26
N ARG A 37 23.45 -0.71 11.85
CA ARG A 37 22.81 -2.04 11.86
C ARG A 37 22.27 -2.40 10.48
N PRO A 38 22.35 -3.68 10.04
CA PRO A 38 21.70 -4.13 8.81
C PRO A 38 20.20 -3.84 8.82
N ILE A 39 19.63 -3.42 7.69
CA ILE A 39 18.20 -3.07 7.54
C ILE A 39 17.28 -4.17 8.10
N ALA A 40 17.60 -5.44 7.82
CA ALA A 40 16.85 -6.60 8.30
C ALA A 40 16.73 -6.68 9.84
N ARG A 41 17.62 -6.01 10.59
CA ARG A 41 17.64 -5.98 12.06
C ARG A 41 17.15 -4.66 12.66
N GLN A 42 16.72 -3.70 11.84
CA GLN A 42 16.23 -2.40 12.33
C GLN A 42 14.72 -2.40 12.64
N GLY A 43 14.00 -3.48 12.29
CA GLY A 43 12.56 -3.59 12.46
C GLY A 43 11.77 -2.82 11.39
N TYR A 44 10.52 -2.47 11.72
CA TYR A 44 9.57 -1.87 10.78
C TYR A 44 9.04 -0.51 11.24
N SER A 45 8.67 0.33 10.28
CA SER A 45 7.84 1.51 10.47
C SER A 45 6.50 1.26 9.79
N SER A 46 5.40 1.53 10.48
CA SER A 46 4.04 1.29 9.98
C SER A 46 3.18 2.55 10.07
N ALA A 47 2.28 2.70 9.11
CA ALA A 47 1.29 3.75 9.05
C ALA A 47 0.07 3.20 8.30
N PRO A 48 -1.17 3.50 8.75
CA PRO A 48 -2.38 2.97 8.14
C PRO A 48 -2.43 3.28 6.64
N VAL A 49 -3.05 2.40 5.87
CA VAL A 49 -3.39 2.64 4.46
C VAL A 49 -4.91 2.65 4.34
N SER A 50 -5.44 3.69 3.69
CA SER A 50 -6.88 3.81 3.44
C SER A 50 -7.16 3.99 1.95
N ILE A 51 -8.09 3.20 1.45
CA ILE A 51 -8.59 3.29 0.08
C ILE A 51 -10.09 3.53 0.13
N GLY A 52 -10.56 4.57 -0.56
CA GLY A 52 -11.95 4.95 -0.63
C GLY A 52 -12.82 3.94 -1.38
N SER A 53 -14.08 4.31 -1.54
CA SER A 53 -15.08 3.59 -2.31
C SER A 53 -14.99 3.93 -3.80
N ASN A 54 -15.50 3.03 -4.65
CA ASN A 54 -15.59 3.23 -6.11
C ASN A 54 -14.24 3.59 -6.77
N CYS A 55 -13.13 3.09 -6.25
CA CYS A 55 -11.81 3.29 -6.83
C CYS A 55 -11.47 2.18 -7.84
N TRP A 56 -10.52 2.45 -8.74
CA TRP A 56 -9.97 1.44 -9.63
C TRP A 56 -8.45 1.47 -9.62
N LEU A 57 -7.84 0.45 -9.01
CA LEU A 57 -6.39 0.26 -8.99
C LEU A 57 -6.01 -0.70 -10.12
N CYS A 58 -5.34 -0.17 -11.13
CA CYS A 58 -4.93 -0.94 -12.31
C CYS A 58 -3.79 -1.92 -11.99
N THR A 59 -3.45 -2.74 -12.99
CA THR A 59 -2.50 -3.85 -12.85
C THR A 59 -1.15 -3.37 -12.30
N ASN A 60 -0.56 -4.16 -11.40
CA ASN A 60 0.74 -3.91 -10.76
C ASN A 60 0.84 -2.60 -9.95
N VAL A 61 -0.27 -1.96 -9.57
CA VAL A 61 -0.21 -0.81 -8.65
C VAL A 61 0.38 -1.24 -7.31
N VAL A 62 1.29 -0.43 -6.77
CA VAL A 62 1.84 -0.60 -5.42
C VAL A 62 1.37 0.55 -4.54
N VAL A 63 0.75 0.23 -3.41
CA VAL A 63 0.33 1.21 -2.40
C VAL A 63 1.20 1.03 -1.16
N THR A 64 1.91 2.09 -0.75
CA THR A 64 2.86 2.03 0.36
C THR A 64 2.29 2.62 1.66
N LYS A 65 2.99 2.38 2.78
CA LYS A 65 2.53 2.77 4.12
C LYS A 65 2.12 4.24 4.17
N GLY A 66 1.03 4.54 4.88
CA GLY A 66 0.55 5.92 5.07
C GLY A 66 -0.35 6.44 3.96
N SER A 67 -0.38 5.79 2.80
CA SER A 67 -1.14 6.28 1.65
C SER A 67 -2.64 6.38 1.94
N LYS A 68 -3.23 7.48 1.51
CA LYS A 68 -4.69 7.70 1.49
C LYS A 68 -5.17 7.91 0.05
N ILE A 69 -6.03 7.02 -0.43
CA ILE A 69 -6.72 7.14 -1.71
C ILE A 69 -8.18 7.48 -1.41
N GLU A 70 -8.67 8.62 -1.90
CA GLU A 70 -10.06 9.05 -1.69
C GLU A 70 -11.03 8.35 -2.64
N ASP A 71 -12.33 8.51 -2.39
CA ASP A 71 -13.40 7.93 -3.19
C ASP A 71 -13.32 8.31 -4.68
N GLY A 72 -13.63 7.37 -5.57
CA GLY A 72 -13.72 7.61 -7.02
C GLY A 72 -12.37 7.73 -7.75
N VAL A 73 -11.24 7.49 -7.07
CA VAL A 73 -9.90 7.61 -7.68
C VAL A 73 -9.57 6.41 -8.58
N ILE A 74 -9.02 6.71 -9.75
CA ILE A 74 -8.42 5.72 -10.65
C ILE A 74 -6.89 5.84 -10.56
N VAL A 75 -6.22 4.72 -10.29
CA VAL A 75 -4.76 4.63 -10.25
C VAL A 75 -4.28 3.84 -11.45
N GLY A 76 -3.48 4.47 -12.32
CA GLY A 76 -2.95 3.87 -13.54
C GLY A 76 -2.00 2.69 -13.29
N ALA A 77 -1.86 1.82 -14.29
CA ALA A 77 -1.06 0.60 -14.17
C ALA A 77 0.41 0.88 -13.84
N ASN A 78 1.03 0.01 -13.02
CA ASN A 78 2.40 0.12 -12.51
C ASN A 78 2.71 1.38 -11.67
N ALA A 79 1.71 2.16 -11.27
CA ALA A 79 1.94 3.31 -10.40
C ALA A 79 2.36 2.88 -8.99
N VAL A 80 3.16 3.74 -8.34
CA VAL A 80 3.47 3.66 -6.92
C VAL A 80 2.75 4.81 -6.21
N VAL A 81 1.78 4.46 -5.38
CA VAL A 81 1.07 5.42 -4.53
C VAL A 81 1.79 5.49 -3.19
N ASN A 82 2.26 6.69 -2.84
CA ASN A 82 2.98 6.99 -1.61
C ASN A 82 2.61 8.39 -1.14
N GLY A 83 2.38 8.57 0.16
CA GLY A 83 1.92 9.81 0.77
C GLY A 83 0.81 9.55 1.76
#